data_AF-A0A4R6U8V7-F1
#
_entry.id   AF-A0A4R6U8V7-F1
#
_cell.length_a   1.000
_cell.length_b   1.000
_cell.length_c   1.000
_cell.angle_alpha   90.00
_cell.angle_beta   90.00
_cell.angle_gamma   90.00
#
_symmetry.space_group_name_H-M   'P 1'
#
loop_
_entity.id
_entity.type
_entity.pdbx_description
1 polymer ?
#
loop_
_entity_poly.entity_id
_entity_poly.type
_entity_poly.pdbx_seq_one_letter_code
_entity_poly.pdbx_strand_id
1 'polypeptide(L)' 'MFDHESASIAKRIFRNLFQNAPEHVERTGEYWNDDNGDGHFDTITCCRDEIVQLFDKLVSFSEKLADKTHYLYHCGI' A
#
# COMPACT_ATOMS: atom_id res chain seq x y z
N MET A 1 13.34 -7.77 -9.21
CA MET A 1 13.81 -7.97 -7.83
C MET A 1 13.79 -6.60 -7.19
N PHE A 2 13.10 -6.41 -6.06
CA PHE A 2 13.04 -5.10 -5.41
C PHE A 2 14.43 -4.83 -4.79
N ASP A 3 15.24 -3.99 -5.44
CA ASP A 3 16.58 -3.63 -4.97
C ASP A 3 16.58 -2.25 -4.31
N HIS A 4 17.73 -1.85 -3.75
CA HIS A 4 17.89 -0.60 -3.02
C HIS A 4 17.47 0.63 -3.85
N GLU A 5 17.81 0.65 -5.14
CA GLU A 5 17.50 1.76 -6.04
C GLU A 5 16.00 1.83 -6.32
N SER A 6 15.37 0.68 -6.62
CA SER A 6 13.92 0.54 -6.78
C SER A 6 13.16 0.98 -5.53
N ALA A 7 13.64 0.60 -4.35
CA ALA A 7 13.04 0.96 -3.07
C ALA A 7 13.13 2.47 -2.78
N SER A 8 14.27 3.09 -3.07
CA SER A 8 14.48 4.53 -2.93
C SER A 8 13.57 5.35 -3.85
N ILE A 9 13.46 4.93 -5.12
CA ILE A 9 12.56 5.57 -6.09
C ILE A 9 11.09 5.43 -5.66
N ALA A 10 10.68 4.23 -5.23
CA ALA A 10 9.33 3.98 -4.74
C ALA A 10 9.02 4.87 -3.53
N LYS A 11 9.91 4.93 -2.52
CA LYS A 11 9.75 5.81 -1.35
C LYS A 11 9.51 7.25 -1.76
N ARG A 12 10.32 7.77 -2.70
CA ARG A 12 10.24 9.16 -3.17
C ARG A 12 8.92 9.43 -3.89
N ILE A 13 8.52 8.55 -4.79
CA ILE A 13 7.25 8.67 -5.54
C ILE A 13 6.06 8.64 -4.56
N PHE A 14 6.02 7.67 -3.66
CA PHE A 14 4.91 7.50 -2.72
C PHE A 14 4.81 8.63 -1.71
N ARG A 15 5.93 9.12 -1.14
CA ARG A 15 5.88 10.30 -0.28
C ARG A 15 5.30 11.51 -1.01
N ASN A 16 5.75 11.79 -2.23
CA ASN A 16 5.26 12.93 -2.99
C ASN A 16 3.77 12.81 -3.35
N LEU A 17 3.30 11.60 -3.67
CA LEU A 17 1.89 11.31 -3.95
C LEU A 17 1.00 11.50 -2.72
N PHE A 18 1.39 10.96 -1.57
CA PHE A 18 0.52 10.89 -0.39
C PHE A 18 0.73 12.04 0.60
N GLN A 19 1.89 12.71 0.64
CA GLN A 19 2.09 13.89 1.49
C GLN A 19 1.16 15.05 1.12
N ASN A 20 0.73 15.14 -0.14
CA ASN A 20 -0.18 16.18 -0.62
C ASN A 20 -1.62 15.67 -0.84
N ALA A 21 -1.89 14.38 -0.58
CA ALA A 21 -3.23 13.83 -0.72
C ALA A 21 -4.21 14.41 0.33
N PRO A 22 -5.51 14.15 0.23
CA PRO A 22 -6.44 14.34 1.35
C PRO A 22 -6.12 13.39 2.52
N GLU A 23 -6.52 13.74 3.73
CA GLU A 23 -6.35 12.88 4.91
C GLU A 23 -7.12 11.55 4.78
N HIS A 24 -8.32 11.63 4.23
CA HIS A 24 -9.16 10.50 3.91
C HIS A 24 -9.34 10.40 2.40
N VAL A 25 -8.97 9.26 1.84
CA VAL A 25 -9.22 8.92 0.44
C VAL A 25 -10.27 7.83 0.41
N GLU A 26 -11.42 8.15 -0.17
CA GLU A 26 -12.50 7.20 -0.36
C GLU A 26 -12.59 6.88 -1.85
N ARG A 27 -12.49 5.59 -2.17
CA ARG A 27 -12.81 5.08 -3.49
C ARG A 27 -14.10 4.28 -3.37
N THR A 28 -15.17 4.82 -3.95
CA THR A 28 -16.39 4.08 -4.27
C THR A 28 -16.09 3.13 -5.44
N GLY A 29 -16.19 1.85 -5.16
CA GLY A 29 -16.02 0.74 -6.09
C GLY A 29 -17.29 0.44 -6.88
N GLU A 30 -17.35 -0.76 -7.47
CA GLU A 30 -18.55 -1.20 -8.18
C GLU A 30 -19.71 -1.42 -7.21
N TYR A 31 -20.93 -1.40 -7.75
CA TYR A 31 -22.16 -1.67 -7.01
C TYR A 31 -22.48 -3.17 -7.10
N TRP A 32 -22.83 -3.77 -5.98
CA TRP A 32 -23.06 -5.20 -5.81
C TRP A 32 -24.36 -5.35 -5.08
N ASN A 33 -25.19 -6.30 -5.52
CA ASN A 33 -26.34 -6.71 -4.74
C ASN A 33 -25.91 -7.82 -3.80
N ASP A 34 -26.35 -7.75 -2.54
CA ASP A 34 -26.28 -8.89 -1.63
C ASP A 34 -27.37 -9.92 -1.96
N ASP A 35 -27.34 -11.06 -1.26
CA ASP A 35 -28.31 -12.15 -1.46
C ASP A 35 -29.76 -11.75 -1.13
N ASN A 36 -29.96 -10.62 -0.43
CA ASN A 36 -31.28 -10.09 -0.09
C ASN A 36 -31.79 -9.05 -1.10
N GLY A 37 -30.98 -8.70 -2.11
CA GLY A 37 -31.32 -7.69 -3.11
C GLY A 37 -31.08 -6.25 -2.65
N ASP A 38 -30.46 -6.06 -1.48
CA ASP A 38 -29.96 -4.77 -1.03
C ASP A 38 -28.58 -4.57 -1.67
N GLY A 39 -28.36 -3.43 -2.32
CA GLY A 39 -27.10 -3.18 -2.98
C GLY A 39 -26.23 -2.17 -2.25
N HIS A 40 -24.94 -2.45 -2.24
CA HIS A 40 -23.92 -1.64 -1.59
C HIS A 40 -22.80 -1.32 -2.58
N PHE A 41 -22.14 -0.18 -2.39
CA PHE A 41 -20.88 0.10 -3.07
C PHE A 41 -19.75 -0.42 -2.21
N ASP A 42 -18.79 -1.12 -2.82
CA ASP A 42 -17.55 -1.40 -2.08
C ASP A 42 -16.84 -0.08 -1.85
N THR A 43 -16.59 0.26 -0.61
CA THR A 43 -15.95 1.54 -0.29
C THR A 43 -14.60 1.25 0.32
N ILE A 44 -13.55 1.53 -0.44
CA ILE A 44 -12.19 1.48 0.09
C ILE A 44 -11.91 2.86 0.67
N THR A 45 -11.96 2.94 1.99
CA THR A 45 -11.54 4.14 2.72
C THR A 45 -10.14 3.94 3.23
N CYS A 46 -9.23 4.83 2.86
CA CYS A 46 -7.85 4.79 3.33
C CYS A 46 -7.50 6.09 4.05
N CYS A 47 -6.84 5.96 5.21
CA CYS A 47 -6.20 7.07 5.88
C CYS A 47 -4.80 7.29 5.29
N ARG A 48 -4.51 8.52 4.87
CA ARG A 48 -3.23 8.90 4.27
C ARG A 48 -2.05 8.56 5.18
N ASP A 49 -2.17 8.82 6.48
CA ASP A 49 -1.08 8.57 7.43
C ASP A 49 -0.80 7.07 7.59
N GLU A 50 -1.85 6.24 7.58
CA GLU A 50 -1.69 4.79 7.60
C GLU A 50 -1.00 4.28 6.33
N ILE A 51 -1.38 4.80 5.16
CA ILE A 51 -0.74 4.47 3.88
C ILE A 51 0.75 4.83 3.93
N VAL A 52 1.09 6.04 4.38
CA VAL A 52 2.48 6.49 4.49
C VAL A 52 3.28 5.58 5.43
N GLN A 53 2.71 5.20 6.58
CA GLN A 53 3.36 4.27 7.50
C GLN A 53 3.59 2.87 6.91
N LEU A 54 2.62 2.35 6.15
CA LEU A 54 2.75 1.05 5.48
C LEU A 54 3.86 1.08 4.41
N PHE A 55 3.95 2.17 3.66
CA PHE A 55 5.03 2.34 2.68
C PHE A 55 6.40 2.47 3.33
N ASP A 56 6.53 3.22 4.43
CA ASP A 56 7.79 3.32 5.16
C ASP A 56 8.25 1.94 5.70
N LYS A 57 7.31 1.11 6.18
CA LYS A 57 7.60 -0.29 6.55
C LYS A 57 8.09 -1.11 5.36
N LEU A 58 7.42 -1.03 4.22
CA LEU A 58 7.79 -1.76 3.01
C LEU A 58 9.19 -1.38 2.49
N VAL A 59 9.53 -0.09 2.55
CA VAL A 59 10.87 0.40 2.21
C VAL A 59 11.90 -0.15 3.19
N SER A 60 11.61 -0.12 4.51
CA SER A 60 12.53 -0.65 5.52
C SER A 60 12.84 -2.14 5.34
N PHE A 61 11.86 -2.93 4.88
CA PHE A 61 12.09 -4.33 4.53
C PHE A 61 12.97 -4.45 3.29
N SER A 62 12.72 -3.62 2.28
CA SER A 62 13.52 -3.62 1.04
C SER A 62 14.99 -3.26 1.30
N GLU A 63 15.25 -2.29 2.17
CA GLU A 63 16.61 -1.93 2.62
C GLU A 63 17.30 -3.12 3.32
N LYS A 64 16.62 -3.77 4.26
CA LYS A 64 17.17 -4.96 4.97
C LYS A 64 17.44 -6.16 4.04
N LEU A 65 16.63 -6.32 2.99
CA LEU A 65 16.84 -7.35 1.97
C LEU A 65 18.02 -6.99 1.04
N ALA A 66 18.20 -5.71 0.72
CA ALA A 66 19.32 -5.24 -0.10
C ALA A 66 20.68 -5.45 0.59
N ASP A 67 20.72 -5.34 1.92
CA ASP A 67 21.92 -5.61 2.73
C ASP A 67 22.35 -7.09 2.71
N LYS A 68 21.61 -7.98 2.03
CA LYS A 68 21.86 -9.43 1.91
C LYS A 68 21.93 -10.19 3.24
N THR A 69 21.59 -9.54 4.35
CA THR A 69 21.56 -10.13 5.69
C THR A 69 20.22 -10.78 6.00
N HIS A 70 19.19 -10.47 5.23
CA HIS A 70 17.83 -10.98 5.40
C HIS A 70 17.29 -11.51 4.07
N TYR A 71 16.38 -12.48 4.16
CA TYR A 71 15.70 -13.06 3.02
C TYR A 71 14.20 -13.01 3.25
N LEU A 72 13.44 -12.68 2.20
CA LEU A 72 11.98 -12.73 2.21
C LEU A 72 11.55 -14.13 1.76
N TYR A 73 10.94 -14.88 2.66
CA TYR A 73 10.38 -16.20 2.35
C TYR A 73 8.86 -16.06 2.15
N HIS A 74 8.38 -16.28 0.92
CA HIS A 74 6.95 -16.30 0.63
C HIS A 74 6.45 -17.75 0.68
N CYS A 75 5.80 -18.12 1.79
CA CYS A 75 4.93 -19.29 1.82
C CYS A 75 3.60 -18.90 1.17
N GLY A 76 3.39 -19.31 -0.07
CA GLY A 76 2.10 -19.14 -0.73
C GLY A 76 0.97 -19.90 0.00
N ILE A 77 -0.26 -19.56 -0.35
CA ILE A 77 -1.46 -20.37 -0.09
C ILE A 77 -1.85 -21.02 -1.41
#